data_AF-A0A068S3B3-F1
#
_entry.id   AF-A0A068S3B3-F1
#
_cell.length_a   1.000
_cell.length_b   1.000
_cell.length_c   1.000
_cell.angle_alpha   90.00
_cell.angle_beta   90.00
_cell.angle_gamma   90.00
#
_symmetry.space_group_name_H-M   'P 1'
#
loop_
_entity.id
_entity.type
_entity.pdbx_description
1 polymer ?
#
loop_
_entity_poly.entity_id
_entity_poly.type
_entity_poly.pdbx_seq_one_letter_code
_entity_poly.pdbx_strand_id
1 'polypeptide(L)'
;MAPIDQTSYEHYLVARQAVQDDVTNRLTPTDDQRITLIIIGVYVAAILILWNMPIIKHVLAPFKLLTVGLHEFSHAIVGCLTCGRIEGLEIDPNEGGVTHIRGGIPMCTLPAGYLGSSLIGAILVMCGFDVLASKVASIFLGVCLLFTLWWAKNWLTRGIGLLFIGLIVLLWLVANGVGLKYFVLFVGVMSCLYCLWDILDDLVFRKVHESDASKFAKMCGGCMSSRVWGALWFMISLIFFVAGILIGLAAFKGDQQQQQQNPGF
;
A
#
# COMPACT_ATOMS: atom_id res chain seq x y z
N MET A 1 -32.36 -21.07 -34.43
CA MET A 1 -31.43 -21.35 -33.32
C MET A 1 -30.80 -22.70 -33.62
N ALA A 2 -29.49 -22.77 -33.90
CA ALA A 2 -28.83 -24.08 -34.08
C ALA A 2 -28.84 -24.84 -32.74
N PRO A 3 -29.09 -26.16 -32.72
CA PRO A 3 -29.04 -26.94 -31.49
C PRO A 3 -27.63 -26.90 -30.91
N ILE A 4 -27.52 -26.63 -29.62
CA ILE A 4 -26.26 -26.65 -28.88
C ILE A 4 -25.77 -28.10 -28.87
N ASP A 5 -24.56 -28.36 -29.33
CA ASP A 5 -23.94 -29.69 -29.21
C ASP A 5 -23.77 -30.02 -27.73
N GLN A 6 -24.53 -31.02 -27.25
CA GLN A 6 -24.50 -31.47 -25.85
C GLN A 6 -23.10 -31.87 -25.41
N THR A 7 -22.30 -32.46 -26.29
CA THR A 7 -20.94 -32.90 -25.97
C THR A 7 -20.04 -31.71 -25.67
N SER A 8 -20.06 -30.69 -26.53
CA SER A 8 -19.34 -29.43 -26.31
C SER A 8 -19.79 -28.71 -25.04
N TYR A 9 -21.09 -28.74 -24.72
CA TYR A 9 -21.62 -28.13 -23.50
C TYR A 9 -21.15 -28.86 -22.22
N GLU A 10 -21.18 -30.19 -22.20
CA GLU A 10 -20.65 -30.99 -21.08
C GLU A 10 -19.15 -30.74 -20.86
N HIS A 11 -18.34 -30.71 -21.93
CA HIS A 11 -16.93 -30.36 -21.84
C HIS A 11 -16.69 -28.95 -21.26
N TYR A 12 -17.52 -27.97 -21.66
CA TYR A 12 -17.47 -26.62 -21.10
C TYR A 12 -17.79 -26.61 -19.59
N LEU A 13 -18.80 -27.37 -19.15
CA LEU A 13 -19.17 -27.44 -17.73
C LEU A 13 -18.06 -28.07 -16.88
N VAL A 14 -17.45 -29.16 -17.34
CA VAL A 14 -16.32 -29.81 -16.65
C VAL A 14 -15.12 -28.87 -16.58
N ALA A 15 -14.78 -28.18 -17.67
CA ALA A 15 -13.69 -27.21 -17.68
C ALA A 15 -13.96 -26.04 -16.72
N ARG A 16 -15.19 -25.52 -16.71
CA ARG A 16 -15.61 -24.46 -15.77
C ARG A 16 -15.51 -24.92 -14.32
N GLN A 17 -15.95 -26.14 -14.01
CA GLN A 17 -15.89 -26.69 -12.67
C GLN A 17 -14.45 -26.91 -12.21
N ALA A 18 -13.58 -27.44 -13.08
CA ALA A 18 -12.16 -27.61 -12.78
C ALA A 18 -11.47 -26.26 -12.48
N VAL A 19 -11.78 -25.21 -13.24
CA VAL A 19 -11.28 -23.85 -12.97
C VAL A 19 -11.83 -23.33 -11.63
N GLN A 20 -13.12 -23.53 -11.35
CA GLN A 20 -13.73 -23.09 -10.11
C GLN A 20 -13.12 -23.81 -8.88
N ASP A 21 -12.85 -25.11 -8.99
CA ASP A 21 -12.23 -25.91 -7.94
C ASP A 21 -10.76 -25.52 -7.73
N ASP A 22 -9.99 -25.25 -8.79
CA ASP A 22 -8.61 -24.72 -8.67
C ASP A 22 -8.60 -23.34 -8.02
N VAL A 23 -9.48 -22.43 -8.43
CA VAL A 23 -9.60 -21.08 -7.82
C VAL A 23 -10.00 -21.19 -6.34
N THR A 24 -10.99 -22.02 -6.03
CA THR A 24 -11.45 -22.23 -4.64
C THR A 24 -10.33 -22.80 -3.80
N ASN A 25 -9.61 -23.80 -4.31
CA ASN A 25 -8.47 -24.39 -3.63
C ASN A 25 -7.34 -23.37 -3.42
N ARG A 26 -7.04 -22.49 -4.37
CA ARG A 26 -5.99 -21.47 -4.20
C ARG A 26 -6.37 -20.38 -3.21
N LEU A 27 -7.64 -19.98 -3.18
CA LEU A 27 -8.12 -18.89 -2.33
C LEU A 27 -8.56 -19.34 -0.93
N THR A 28 -8.76 -20.64 -0.71
CA THR A 28 -9.03 -21.17 0.64
C THR A 28 -7.77 -21.03 1.50
N PRO A 29 -7.79 -20.22 2.58
CA PRO A 29 -6.62 -19.95 3.38
C PRO A 29 -6.20 -21.17 4.20
N THR A 30 -4.89 -21.37 4.37
CA THR A 30 -4.35 -22.26 5.41
C THR A 30 -4.57 -21.65 6.81
N ASP A 31 -4.32 -22.41 7.88
CA ASP A 31 -4.48 -21.90 9.26
C ASP A 31 -3.59 -20.66 9.52
N ASP A 32 -2.35 -20.66 9.04
CA ASP A 32 -1.43 -19.52 9.18
C ASP A 32 -1.87 -18.31 8.35
N GLN A 33 -2.38 -18.55 7.15
CA GLN A 33 -2.95 -17.49 6.31
C GLN A 33 -4.21 -16.92 6.96
N ARG A 34 -5.01 -17.74 7.63
CA ARG A 34 -6.18 -17.30 8.41
C ARG A 34 -5.76 -16.39 9.55
N ILE A 35 -4.68 -16.72 10.28
CA ILE A 35 -4.10 -15.85 11.30
C ILE A 35 -3.65 -14.52 10.67
N THR A 36 -2.96 -14.56 9.53
CA THR A 36 -2.51 -13.36 8.83
C THR A 36 -3.69 -12.47 8.41
N LEU A 37 -4.77 -13.05 7.90
CA LEU A 37 -6.01 -12.32 7.56
C LEU A 37 -6.68 -11.71 8.80
N ILE A 38 -6.71 -12.43 9.93
CA ILE A 38 -7.21 -11.89 11.20
C ILE A 38 -6.36 -10.69 11.62
N ILE A 39 -5.03 -10.79 11.52
CA ILE A 39 -4.11 -9.70 11.84
C ILE A 39 -4.36 -8.48 10.94
N ILE A 40 -4.56 -8.68 9.62
CA ILE A 40 -4.94 -7.59 8.71
C ILE A 40 -6.24 -6.94 9.17
N GLY A 41 -7.26 -7.72 9.51
CA GLY A 41 -8.53 -7.21 10.02
C GLY A 41 -8.37 -6.41 11.32
N VAL A 42 -7.55 -6.91 12.24
CA VAL A 42 -7.20 -6.22 13.50
C VAL A 42 -6.45 -4.92 13.21
N TYR A 43 -5.49 -4.91 12.28
CA TYR A 43 -4.78 -3.69 11.87
C TYR A 43 -5.73 -2.66 11.28
N VAL A 44 -6.63 -3.06 10.38
CA VAL A 44 -7.63 -2.15 9.80
C VAL A 44 -8.50 -1.55 10.90
N ALA A 45 -9.06 -2.37 11.80
CA ALA A 45 -9.89 -1.90 12.90
C ALA A 45 -9.11 -0.98 13.86
N ALA A 46 -7.90 -1.38 14.25
CA ALA A 46 -7.05 -0.61 15.16
C ALA A 46 -6.69 0.74 14.53
N ILE A 47 -6.22 0.77 13.28
CA ILE A 47 -5.88 2.01 12.57
C ILE A 47 -7.10 2.93 12.55
N LEU A 48 -8.27 2.46 12.14
CA LEU A 48 -9.49 3.27 12.09
C LEU A 48 -9.91 3.81 13.47
N ILE A 49 -9.83 2.99 14.52
CA ILE A 49 -10.16 3.44 15.89
C ILE A 49 -9.14 4.46 16.39
N LEU A 50 -7.84 4.14 16.30
CA LEU A 50 -6.76 4.98 16.81
C LEU A 50 -6.71 6.33 16.09
N TRP A 51 -7.03 6.38 14.80
CA TRP A 51 -7.06 7.61 14.01
C TRP A 51 -8.09 8.63 14.52
N ASN A 52 -9.23 8.14 15.01
CA ASN A 52 -10.34 8.98 15.47
C ASN A 52 -10.22 9.37 16.95
N MET A 53 -9.26 8.81 17.69
CA MET A 53 -9.06 9.07 19.11
C MET A 53 -8.07 10.22 19.36
N PRO A 54 -8.45 11.29 20.10
CA PRO A 54 -7.68 12.53 20.18
C PRO A 54 -6.30 12.40 20.83
N ILE A 55 -6.13 11.48 21.79
CA ILE A 55 -4.86 11.27 22.50
C ILE A 55 -4.05 10.14 21.88
N ILE A 56 -4.71 9.04 21.51
CA ILE A 56 -4.05 7.81 21.08
C ILE A 56 -3.50 7.95 19.65
N LYS A 57 -4.05 8.87 18.82
CA LYS A 57 -3.52 9.18 17.48
C LYS A 57 -2.03 9.55 17.48
N HIS A 58 -1.48 10.06 18.58
CA HIS A 58 -0.06 10.38 18.69
C HIS A 58 0.85 9.15 18.61
N VAL A 59 0.36 7.97 19.00
CA VAL A 59 1.09 6.70 18.84
C VAL A 59 1.17 6.32 17.36
N LEU A 60 0.13 6.62 16.59
CA LEU A 60 0.07 6.34 15.16
C LEU A 60 0.81 7.39 14.32
N ALA A 61 1.07 8.58 14.88
CA ALA A 61 1.70 9.70 14.19
C ALA A 61 3.00 9.33 13.45
N PRO A 62 4.02 8.68 14.04
CA PRO A 62 5.24 8.34 13.30
C PRO A 62 4.95 7.43 12.11
N PHE A 63 4.05 6.45 12.25
CA PHE A 63 3.67 5.54 11.17
C PHE A 63 2.85 6.23 10.08
N LYS A 64 1.98 7.18 10.45
CA LYS A 64 1.30 8.06 9.49
C LYS A 64 2.31 8.88 8.68
N LEU A 65 3.32 9.44 9.34
CA LEU A 65 4.33 10.24 8.64
C LEU A 65 5.23 9.37 7.75
N LEU A 66 5.47 8.11 8.10
CA LEU A 66 6.11 7.14 7.21
C LEU A 66 5.29 6.95 5.92
N THR A 67 3.98 6.75 6.01
CA THR A 67 3.13 6.54 4.82
C THR A 67 2.96 7.81 4.00
N VAL A 68 2.91 8.98 4.64
CA VAL A 68 3.01 10.27 3.95
C VAL A 68 4.34 10.34 3.18
N GLY A 69 5.44 9.91 3.77
CA GLY A 69 6.73 9.85 3.09
C GLY A 69 6.72 8.95 1.85
N LEU A 70 6.02 7.80 1.89
CA LEU A 70 5.84 6.92 0.71
C LEU A 70 4.94 7.54 -0.37
N HIS A 71 3.94 8.33 0.03
CA HIS A 71 3.11 9.13 -0.87
C HIS A 71 3.95 10.17 -1.60
N GLU A 72 4.73 10.97 -0.86
CA GLU A 72 5.63 11.97 -1.43
C GLU A 72 6.74 11.34 -2.29
N PHE A 73 7.30 10.21 -1.86
CA PHE A 73 8.23 9.42 -2.66
C PHE A 73 7.63 9.04 -4.03
N SER A 74 6.35 8.69 -4.07
CA SER A 74 5.68 8.30 -5.31
C SER A 74 5.54 9.48 -6.28
N HIS A 75 5.25 10.69 -5.77
CA HIS A 75 5.34 11.91 -6.56
C HIS A 75 6.75 12.14 -7.11
N ALA A 76 7.78 11.97 -6.27
CA ALA A 76 9.17 12.18 -6.65
C ALA A 76 9.63 11.21 -7.75
N ILE A 77 9.31 9.92 -7.64
CA ILE A 77 9.67 8.92 -8.65
C ILE A 77 9.00 9.22 -10.00
N VAL A 78 7.68 9.47 -10.01
CA VAL A 78 6.99 9.79 -11.27
C VAL A 78 7.45 11.14 -11.82
N GLY A 79 7.81 12.09 -10.96
CA GLY A 79 8.47 13.33 -11.34
C GLY A 79 9.75 13.05 -12.13
N CYS A 80 10.66 12.24 -11.60
CA CYS A 80 11.88 11.84 -12.30
C CYS A 80 11.59 11.12 -13.62
N LEU A 81 10.64 10.18 -13.64
CA LEU A 81 10.27 9.42 -14.84
C LEU A 81 9.65 10.29 -15.95
N THR A 82 9.05 11.41 -15.57
CA THR A 82 8.49 12.39 -16.51
C THR A 82 9.44 13.54 -16.84
N CYS A 83 10.74 13.36 -16.54
CA CYS A 83 11.80 14.34 -16.76
C CYS A 83 11.70 15.60 -15.88
N GLY A 84 11.00 15.52 -14.75
CA GLY A 84 10.99 16.54 -13.70
C GLY A 84 12.22 16.44 -12.80
N ARG A 85 12.64 17.59 -12.26
CA ARG A 85 13.71 17.68 -11.26
C ARG A 85 13.11 17.82 -9.86
N ILE A 86 13.48 16.93 -8.96
CA ILE A 86 13.05 16.97 -7.56
C ILE A 86 13.94 17.95 -6.81
N GLU A 87 13.34 19.05 -6.35
CA GLU A 87 14.06 20.10 -5.63
C GLU A 87 14.13 19.80 -4.13
N GLY A 88 13.11 19.14 -3.57
CA GLY A 88 13.04 18.73 -2.17
C GLY A 88 11.73 18.05 -1.80
N LEU A 89 11.75 17.37 -0.66
CA LEU A 89 10.61 16.70 -0.04
C LEU A 89 10.54 17.09 1.43
N GLU A 90 9.35 17.47 1.89
CA GLU A 90 9.09 17.89 3.27
C GLU A 90 7.81 17.24 3.79
N ILE A 91 7.86 16.78 5.04
CA ILE A 91 6.72 16.24 5.76
C ILE A 91 6.45 17.14 6.95
N ASP A 92 5.21 17.61 7.09
CA ASP A 92 4.70 18.40 8.20
C ASP A 92 3.65 17.59 9.01
N PRO A 93 3.72 17.58 10.36
CA PRO A 93 2.77 16.84 11.20
C PRO A 93 1.30 17.26 11.04
N ASN A 94 1.06 18.52 10.70
CA ASN A 94 -0.25 19.14 10.63
C ASN A 94 -0.75 19.23 9.19
N GLU A 95 0.15 19.53 8.24
CA GLU A 95 -0.22 19.80 6.85
C GLU A 95 -0.04 18.59 5.92
N GLY A 96 0.69 17.54 6.33
CA GLY A 96 0.92 16.34 5.54
C GLY A 96 2.29 16.32 4.88
N GLY A 97 2.35 16.19 3.55
CA GLY A 97 3.59 16.13 2.79
C GLY A 97 3.58 17.09 1.61
N VAL A 98 4.77 17.52 1.18
CA VAL A 98 4.95 18.27 -0.06
C VAL A 98 6.24 17.87 -0.76
N THR A 99 6.11 17.57 -2.05
CA THR A 99 7.23 17.33 -2.95
C THR A 99 7.35 18.49 -3.93
N HIS A 100 8.49 19.19 -3.88
CA HIS A 100 8.81 20.26 -4.81
C HIS A 100 9.40 19.68 -6.10
N ILE A 101 8.61 19.71 -7.17
CA ILE A 101 8.98 19.21 -8.50
C ILE A 101 9.03 20.37 -9.48
N ARG A 102 10.16 20.52 -10.17
CA ARG A 102 10.34 21.47 -11.27
C ARG A 102 10.32 20.74 -12.62
N GLY A 103 9.37 21.12 -13.48
CA GLY A 103 9.13 20.40 -14.73
C GLY A 103 8.31 19.14 -14.52
N GLY A 104 8.52 18.12 -15.35
CA GLY A 104 7.73 16.88 -15.31
C GLY A 104 6.37 17.01 -16.00
N ILE A 105 5.57 15.96 -15.92
CA ILE A 105 4.19 15.94 -16.41
C ILE A 105 3.24 15.87 -15.20
N PRO A 106 2.65 17.01 -14.79
CA PRO A 106 1.83 17.07 -13.57
C PRO A 106 0.60 16.15 -13.59
N MET A 107 0.08 15.83 -14.78
CA MET A 107 -1.01 14.85 -14.93
C MET A 107 -0.60 13.42 -14.53
N CYS A 108 0.69 13.09 -14.53
CA CYS A 108 1.19 11.80 -14.06
C CYS A 108 1.64 11.90 -12.59
N THR A 109 2.27 13.01 -12.20
CA THR A 109 2.82 13.14 -10.84
C THR A 109 1.73 13.26 -9.79
N LEU A 110 0.67 14.02 -10.02
CA LEU A 110 -0.39 14.22 -9.02
C LEU A 110 -1.13 12.92 -8.62
N PRO A 111 -1.59 12.06 -9.55
CA PRO A 111 -2.17 10.78 -9.14
C PRO A 111 -1.14 9.82 -8.52
N ALA A 112 0.16 10.02 -8.78
CA ALA A 112 1.20 9.11 -8.30
C ALA A 112 1.28 9.02 -6.78
N GLY A 113 0.93 10.07 -6.05
CA GLY A 113 0.92 10.04 -4.58
C GLY A 113 -0.01 8.95 -4.05
N TYR A 114 -1.31 9.09 -4.35
CA TYR A 114 -2.33 8.13 -3.92
C TYR A 114 -2.15 6.74 -4.54
N LEU A 115 -1.97 6.66 -5.86
CA LEU A 115 -1.89 5.38 -6.55
C LEU A 115 -0.58 4.64 -6.27
N GLY A 116 0.53 5.37 -6.23
CA GLY A 116 1.86 4.81 -5.97
C GLY A 116 2.02 4.32 -4.54
N SER A 117 1.59 5.11 -3.54
CA SER A 117 1.63 4.68 -2.13
C SER A 117 0.69 3.51 -1.86
N SER A 118 -0.46 3.45 -2.52
CA SER A 118 -1.39 2.31 -2.43
C SER A 118 -0.83 1.06 -3.10
N LEU A 119 -0.14 1.19 -4.23
CA LEU A 119 0.52 0.08 -4.90
C LEU A 119 1.69 -0.47 -4.07
N ILE A 120 2.55 0.41 -3.55
CA ILE A 120 3.61 0.03 -2.61
C ILE A 120 2.99 -0.68 -1.41
N GLY A 121 1.93 -0.11 -0.83
CA GLY A 121 1.19 -0.72 0.27
C GLY A 121 0.70 -2.13 -0.05
N ALA A 122 0.09 -2.32 -1.21
CA ALA A 122 -0.40 -3.63 -1.66
C ALA A 122 0.73 -4.66 -1.84
N ILE A 123 1.88 -4.25 -2.37
CA ILE A 123 3.07 -5.11 -2.48
C ILE A 123 3.55 -5.52 -1.09
N LEU A 124 3.61 -4.58 -0.13
CA LEU A 124 4.01 -4.90 1.25
C LEU A 124 3.01 -5.83 1.94
N VAL A 125 1.69 -5.63 1.72
CA VAL A 125 0.65 -6.55 2.23
C VAL A 125 0.82 -7.95 1.66
N MET A 126 1.02 -8.05 0.34
CA MET A 126 1.26 -9.33 -0.34
C MET A 126 2.49 -10.05 0.25
N CYS A 127 3.61 -9.35 0.41
CA CYS A 127 4.83 -9.91 0.99
C CYS A 127 4.68 -10.26 2.48
N GLY A 128 3.72 -9.64 3.18
CA GLY A 128 3.43 -9.90 4.59
C GLY A 128 2.86 -11.29 4.89
N PHE A 129 2.59 -12.12 3.87
CA PHE A 129 2.17 -13.52 4.05
C PHE A 129 3.35 -14.48 4.30
N ASP A 130 4.57 -14.11 3.91
CA ASP A 130 5.77 -14.94 4.08
C ASP A 130 6.95 -14.13 4.69
N VAL A 131 7.80 -14.79 5.47
CA VAL A 131 8.92 -14.14 6.16
C VAL A 131 10.03 -13.74 5.19
N LEU A 132 10.38 -14.58 4.23
CA LEU A 132 11.43 -14.28 3.26
C LEU A 132 10.96 -13.17 2.31
N ALA A 133 9.72 -13.25 1.82
CA ALA A 133 9.12 -12.18 1.03
C ALA A 133 9.11 -10.85 1.80
N SER A 134 8.76 -10.86 3.08
CA SER A 134 8.80 -9.68 3.95
C SER A 134 10.22 -9.12 4.13
N LYS A 135 11.24 -9.96 4.24
CA LYS A 135 12.64 -9.52 4.27
C LYS A 135 13.00 -8.77 2.99
N VAL A 136 12.73 -9.36 1.83
CA VAL A 136 12.99 -8.72 0.53
C VAL A 136 12.22 -7.40 0.40
N ALA A 137 10.93 -7.40 0.75
CA ALA A 137 10.08 -6.21 0.75
C ALA A 137 10.61 -5.09 1.67
N SER A 138 11.22 -5.45 2.80
CA SER A 138 11.82 -4.47 3.70
C SER A 138 13.11 -3.84 3.16
N ILE A 139 13.88 -4.53 2.31
CA ILE A 139 14.99 -3.90 1.56
C ILE A 139 14.42 -2.85 0.64
N PHE A 140 13.39 -3.20 -0.14
CA PHE A 140 12.72 -2.28 -1.04
C PHE A 140 12.19 -1.05 -0.29
N LEU A 141 11.50 -1.25 0.84
CA LEU A 141 11.05 -0.18 1.71
C LEU A 141 12.21 0.67 2.24
N GLY A 142 13.30 0.04 2.68
CA GLY A 142 14.52 0.74 3.11
C GLY A 142 15.13 1.61 2.00
N VAL A 143 15.16 1.13 0.76
CA VAL A 143 15.62 1.89 -0.40
C VAL A 143 14.70 3.08 -0.70
N CYS A 144 13.38 2.90 -0.65
CA CYS A 144 12.42 4.01 -0.76
C CYS A 144 12.67 5.07 0.31
N LEU A 145 12.94 4.66 1.55
CA LEU A 145 13.24 5.58 2.64
C LEU A 145 14.58 6.29 2.45
N LEU A 146 15.61 5.61 1.95
CA LEU A 146 16.91 6.23 1.63
C LEU A 146 16.78 7.32 0.56
N PHE A 147 15.98 7.07 -0.49
CA PHE A 147 15.68 8.09 -1.49
C PHE A 147 14.84 9.25 -0.92
N THR A 148 13.86 8.94 -0.06
CA THR A 148 13.09 9.97 0.65
C THR A 148 14.02 10.84 1.52
N LEU A 149 14.99 10.23 2.21
CA LEU A 149 16.02 10.93 2.98
C LEU A 149 16.94 11.77 2.11
N TRP A 150 17.31 11.28 0.92
CA TRP A 150 18.12 12.03 -0.03
C TRP A 150 17.46 13.36 -0.43
N TRP A 151 16.14 13.35 -0.66
CA TRP A 151 15.38 14.55 -1.01
C TRP A 151 14.89 15.36 0.20
N ALA A 152 15.00 14.83 1.42
CA ALA A 152 14.48 15.45 2.63
C ALA A 152 15.14 16.80 2.96
N LYS A 153 14.32 17.85 3.06
CA LYS A 153 14.77 19.21 3.40
C LYS A 153 14.65 19.55 4.88
N ASN A 154 13.65 19.01 5.57
CA ASN A 154 13.40 19.28 6.98
C ASN A 154 13.88 18.15 7.91
N TRP A 155 14.19 18.51 9.16
CA TRP A 155 14.72 17.58 10.17
C TRP A 155 13.73 16.50 10.57
N LEU A 156 12.42 16.79 10.54
CA LEU A 156 11.39 15.81 10.87
C LEU A 156 11.41 14.63 9.90
N THR A 157 11.37 14.89 8.59
CA THR A 157 11.46 13.85 7.55
C THR A 157 12.74 13.03 7.71
N ARG A 158 13.87 13.69 8.00
CA ARG A 158 15.15 13.01 8.25
C ARG A 158 15.10 12.10 9.47
N GLY A 159 14.58 12.61 10.59
CA GLY A 159 14.46 11.86 11.84
C GLY A 159 13.56 10.63 11.68
N ILE A 160 12.43 10.78 11.00
CA ILE A 160 11.47 9.70 10.75
C ILE A 160 12.07 8.65 9.81
N GLY A 161 12.70 9.07 8.71
CA GLY A 161 13.35 8.13 7.79
C GLY A 161 14.45 7.32 8.49
N LEU A 162 15.31 7.97 9.29
CA LEU A 162 16.35 7.28 10.05
C LEU A 162 15.77 6.35 11.12
N LEU A 163 14.73 6.77 11.83
CA LEU A 163 14.02 5.95 12.82
C LEU A 163 13.51 4.65 12.19
N PHE A 164 12.80 4.74 11.05
CA PHE A 164 12.21 3.58 10.42
C PHE A 164 13.24 2.69 9.71
N ILE A 165 14.31 3.25 9.15
CA ILE A 165 15.44 2.44 8.66
C ILE A 165 16.07 1.66 9.82
N GLY A 166 16.33 2.32 10.95
CA GLY A 166 16.86 1.68 12.15
C GLY A 166 15.93 0.57 12.67
N LEU A 167 14.62 0.81 12.68
CA LEU A 167 13.61 -0.17 13.08
C LEU A 167 13.58 -1.37 12.12
N ILE A 168 13.66 -1.15 10.80
CA ILE A 168 13.72 -2.23 9.80
C ILE A 168 14.96 -3.09 10.05
N VAL A 169 16.14 -2.48 10.22
CA VAL A 169 17.40 -3.21 10.48
C VAL A 169 17.30 -4.00 11.79
N LEU A 170 16.76 -3.40 12.86
CA LEU A 170 16.54 -4.07 14.14
C LEU A 170 15.64 -5.30 13.97
N LEU A 171 14.47 -5.13 13.38
CA LEU A 171 13.49 -6.20 13.19
C LEU A 171 13.97 -7.28 12.22
N TRP A 172 14.85 -6.92 11.28
CA TRP A 172 15.50 -7.88 10.40
C TRP A 172 16.39 -8.85 11.18
N LEU A 173 17.20 -8.33 12.11
CA LEU A 173 18.17 -9.09 12.87
C LEU A 173 17.54 -9.87 14.02
N VAL A 174 16.42 -9.40 14.56
CA VAL A 174 15.74 -10.01 15.71
C VAL A 174 14.78 -11.13 15.28
N ALA A 175 14.81 -12.25 16.02
CA ALA A 175 13.87 -13.37 15.87
C ALA A 175 13.70 -13.83 14.41
N ASN A 176 14.81 -13.91 13.65
CA ASN A 176 14.86 -14.31 12.24
C ASN A 176 13.92 -13.52 11.31
N GLY A 177 13.49 -12.31 11.68
CA GLY A 177 12.60 -11.49 10.86
C GLY A 177 11.10 -11.79 11.01
N VAL A 178 10.70 -12.58 12.01
CA VAL A 178 9.27 -12.82 12.27
C VAL A 178 8.55 -11.52 12.65
N GLY A 179 9.17 -10.67 13.48
CA GLY A 179 8.64 -9.35 13.81
C GLY A 179 8.60 -8.41 12.59
N LEU A 180 9.59 -8.52 11.71
CA LEU A 180 9.67 -7.75 10.46
C LEU A 180 8.50 -8.07 9.53
N LYS A 181 8.07 -9.33 9.43
CA LYS A 181 6.88 -9.74 8.66
C LYS A 181 5.64 -8.94 9.10
N TYR A 182 5.37 -8.91 10.40
CA TYR A 182 4.21 -8.20 10.94
C TYR A 182 4.33 -6.68 10.82
N PHE A 183 5.54 -6.14 10.89
CA PHE A 183 5.81 -4.73 10.66
C PHE A 183 5.61 -4.33 9.19
N VAL A 184 6.17 -5.09 8.24
CA VAL A 184 5.98 -4.87 6.80
C VAL A 184 4.50 -4.96 6.42
N LEU A 185 3.80 -5.97 6.93
CA LEU A 185 2.37 -6.12 6.77
C LEU A 185 1.61 -4.89 7.33
N PHE A 186 1.98 -4.44 8.52
CA PHE A 186 1.39 -3.25 9.13
C PHE A 186 1.60 -2.00 8.28
N VAL A 187 2.84 -1.73 7.84
CA VAL A 187 3.16 -0.58 6.98
C VAL A 187 2.38 -0.66 5.66
N GLY A 188 2.25 -1.86 5.08
CA GLY A 188 1.44 -2.08 3.89
C GLY A 188 -0.03 -1.71 4.09
N VAL A 189 -0.67 -2.26 5.13
CA VAL A 189 -2.06 -1.95 5.49
C VAL A 189 -2.22 -0.45 5.76
N MET A 190 -1.29 0.15 6.52
CA MET A 190 -1.33 1.58 6.83
C MET A 190 -1.24 2.43 5.56
N SER A 191 -0.36 2.09 4.62
CA SER A 191 -0.17 2.84 3.38
C SER A 191 -1.44 2.83 2.51
N CYS A 192 -2.07 1.65 2.36
CA CYS A 192 -3.34 1.55 1.64
C CYS A 192 -4.47 2.33 2.33
N LEU A 193 -4.63 2.16 3.66
CA LEU A 193 -5.69 2.85 4.40
C LEU A 193 -5.49 4.37 4.47
N TYR A 194 -4.24 4.83 4.54
CA TYR A 194 -3.93 6.25 4.55
C TYR A 194 -4.43 6.94 3.29
N CYS A 195 -4.14 6.38 2.12
CA CYS A 195 -4.64 6.90 0.85
C CYS A 195 -6.18 6.95 0.83
N LEU A 196 -6.84 5.86 1.24
CA LEU A 196 -8.31 5.80 1.29
C LEU A 196 -8.88 6.85 2.25
N TRP A 197 -8.27 7.02 3.43
CA TRP A 197 -8.71 7.98 4.43
C TRP A 197 -8.47 9.43 3.99
N ASP A 198 -7.30 9.73 3.42
CA ASP A 198 -6.96 11.07 2.96
C ASP A 198 -7.89 11.53 1.82
N ILE A 199 -8.23 10.61 0.90
CA ILE A 199 -9.25 10.86 -0.11
C ILE A 199 -10.62 11.04 0.53
N LEU A 200 -11.03 10.19 1.47
CA LEU A 200 -12.33 10.30 2.14
C LEU A 200 -12.48 11.64 2.89
N ASP A 201 -11.41 12.08 3.56
CA ASP A 201 -11.35 13.35 4.28
C ASP A 201 -11.51 14.56 3.34
N ASP A 202 -10.86 14.51 2.18
CA ASP A 202 -11.02 15.52 1.13
C ASP A 202 -12.44 15.52 0.52
N LEU A 203 -13.00 14.33 0.26
CA LEU A 203 -14.31 14.16 -0.36
C LEU A 203 -15.48 14.57 0.54
N VAL A 204 -15.43 14.16 1.81
CA VAL A 204 -16.58 14.21 2.75
C VAL A 204 -16.42 15.34 3.76
N PHE A 205 -15.25 15.47 4.38
CA PHE A 205 -15.03 16.37 5.51
C PHE A 205 -14.48 17.74 5.10
N ARG A 206 -14.20 17.94 3.80
CA ARG A 206 -13.74 19.21 3.20
C ARG A 206 -12.49 19.72 3.90
N LYS A 207 -11.40 18.99 3.69
CA LYS A 207 -10.07 19.37 4.14
C LYS A 207 -9.74 20.81 3.75
N VAL A 208 -9.18 21.58 4.69
CA VAL A 208 -8.83 23.00 4.51
C VAL A 208 -7.64 23.16 3.55
N HIS A 209 -6.78 22.14 3.46
CA HIS A 209 -5.60 22.13 2.59
C HIS A 209 -5.88 21.42 1.26
N GLU A 210 -5.26 21.89 0.17
CA GLU A 210 -5.46 21.31 -1.16
C GLU A 210 -4.88 19.90 -1.30
N SER A 211 -5.76 18.93 -1.57
CA SER A 211 -5.40 17.56 -1.96
C SER A 211 -4.86 17.47 -3.40
N ASP A 212 -4.24 16.33 -3.73
CA ASP A 212 -3.80 16.07 -5.10
C ASP A 212 -4.98 15.96 -6.08
N ALA A 213 -6.13 15.46 -5.61
CA ALA A 213 -7.36 15.40 -6.41
C ALA A 213 -7.87 16.81 -6.74
N SER A 214 -7.79 17.72 -5.77
CA SER A 214 -8.16 19.12 -5.95
C SER A 214 -7.21 19.83 -6.91
N LYS A 215 -5.90 19.63 -6.78
CA LYS A 215 -4.89 20.17 -7.73
C LYS A 215 -5.09 19.61 -9.14
N PHE A 216 -5.38 18.32 -9.26
CA PHE A 216 -5.60 17.66 -10.54
C PHE A 216 -6.87 18.16 -11.24
N ALA A 217 -7.97 18.30 -10.50
CA ALA A 217 -9.23 18.81 -11.05
C ALA A 217 -9.09 20.25 -11.58
N LYS A 218 -8.34 21.11 -10.88
CA LYS A 218 -8.03 22.48 -11.34
C LYS A 218 -7.25 22.48 -12.65
N MET A 219 -6.29 21.56 -12.77
CA MET A 219 -5.45 21.43 -13.96
C MET A 219 -6.23 20.91 -15.18
N CYS A 220 -7.18 19.99 -14.97
CA CYS A 220 -8.04 19.46 -16.04
C CYS A 220 -9.15 20.45 -16.47
N GLY A 221 -9.07 21.73 -16.10
CA GLY A 221 -9.98 22.78 -16.58
C GLY A 221 -11.45 22.59 -16.16
N GLY A 222 -11.71 21.84 -15.09
CA GLY A 222 -13.07 21.60 -14.59
C GLY A 222 -13.88 20.55 -15.35
N CYS A 223 -13.26 19.75 -16.23
CA CYS A 223 -13.93 18.63 -16.92
C CYS A 223 -14.59 17.65 -15.93
N MET A 224 -13.98 17.45 -14.76
CA MET A 224 -14.51 16.65 -13.66
C MET A 224 -14.16 17.29 -12.31
N SER A 225 -15.09 17.23 -11.36
CA SER A 225 -14.88 17.70 -9.98
C SER A 225 -13.76 16.89 -9.30
N SER A 226 -13.06 17.50 -8.35
CA SER A 226 -12.14 16.81 -7.42
C SER A 226 -12.76 15.52 -6.85
N ARG A 227 -14.09 15.53 -6.64
CA ARG A 227 -14.81 14.36 -6.13
C ARG A 227 -14.76 13.14 -7.02
N VAL A 228 -14.85 13.33 -8.33
CA VAL A 228 -14.87 12.23 -9.28
C VAL A 228 -13.48 11.60 -9.37
N TRP A 229 -12.44 12.44 -9.41
CA TRP A 229 -11.05 11.96 -9.40
C TRP A 229 -10.68 11.27 -8.09
N GLY A 230 -11.06 11.85 -6.95
CA GLY A 230 -10.90 11.23 -5.64
C GLY A 230 -11.61 9.87 -5.58
N ALA A 231 -12.89 9.79 -5.98
CA ALA A 231 -13.62 8.51 -5.99
C ALA A 231 -12.98 7.46 -6.91
N LEU A 232 -12.49 7.87 -8.09
CA LEU A 232 -11.78 6.98 -9.01
C LEU A 232 -10.53 6.39 -8.34
N TRP A 233 -9.68 7.24 -7.76
CA TRP A 233 -8.43 6.81 -7.13
C TRP A 233 -8.67 6.04 -5.84
N PHE A 234 -9.74 6.35 -5.10
CA PHE A 234 -10.20 5.55 -3.97
C PHE A 234 -10.52 4.11 -4.41
N MET A 235 -11.29 3.94 -5.49
CA MET A 235 -11.63 2.61 -6.00
C MET A 235 -10.39 1.84 -6.46
N ILE A 236 -9.46 2.49 -7.16
CA ILE A 236 -8.19 1.86 -7.58
C ILE A 236 -7.36 1.44 -6.35
N SER A 237 -7.27 2.30 -5.34
CA SER A 237 -6.52 2.01 -4.10
C SER A 237 -7.14 0.86 -3.32
N LEU A 238 -8.47 0.76 -3.29
CA LEU A 238 -9.19 -0.36 -2.70
C LEU A 238 -8.92 -1.67 -3.47
N ILE A 239 -8.91 -1.60 -4.81
CA ILE A 239 -8.56 -2.76 -5.65
C ILE A 239 -7.13 -3.22 -5.37
N PHE A 240 -6.17 -2.29 -5.25
CA PHE A 240 -4.80 -2.65 -4.88
C PHE A 240 -4.73 -3.34 -3.53
N PHE A 241 -5.42 -2.82 -2.52
CA PHE A 241 -5.44 -3.44 -1.20
C PHE A 241 -6.00 -4.87 -1.23
N VAL A 242 -7.16 -5.07 -1.87
CA VAL A 242 -7.78 -6.39 -2.01
C VAL A 242 -6.92 -7.33 -2.85
N ALA A 243 -6.36 -6.84 -3.95
CA ALA A 243 -5.47 -7.61 -4.82
C ALA A 243 -4.21 -8.06 -4.08
N GLY A 244 -3.59 -7.20 -3.26
CA GLY A 244 -2.43 -7.57 -2.44
C GLY A 244 -2.73 -8.73 -1.50
N ILE A 245 -3.92 -8.75 -0.88
CA ILE A 245 -4.37 -9.86 -0.02
C ILE A 245 -4.59 -11.13 -0.83
N LEU A 246 -5.33 -11.05 -1.94
CA LEU A 246 -5.66 -12.22 -2.77
C LEU A 246 -4.42 -12.84 -3.40
N ILE A 247 -3.48 -12.02 -3.88
CA ILE A 247 -2.21 -12.49 -4.43
C ILE A 247 -1.36 -13.11 -3.32
N GLY A 248 -1.31 -12.50 -2.12
CA GLY A 248 -0.61 -13.08 -0.97
C GLY A 248 -1.13 -14.47 -0.59
N LEU A 249 -2.46 -14.65 -0.58
CA LEU A 249 -3.10 -15.94 -0.35
C LEU A 249 -2.73 -16.99 -1.41
N ALA A 250 -2.79 -16.62 -2.68
CA ALA A 250 -2.53 -17.53 -3.79
C ALA A 250 -1.04 -17.88 -3.95
N ALA A 251 -0.14 -16.91 -3.76
CA ALA A 251 1.29 -17.07 -4.02
C ALA A 251 2.03 -17.84 -2.92
N PHE A 252 1.71 -17.57 -1.64
CA PHE A 252 2.49 -18.10 -0.50
C PHE A 252 1.88 -19.33 0.17
N LYS A 253 1.00 -20.06 -0.53
CA LYS A 253 0.34 -21.24 0.01
C LYS A 253 1.28 -22.45 0.18
N GLY A 254 2.20 -22.66 -0.76
CA GLY A 254 3.15 -23.80 -0.75
C GLY A 254 4.33 -23.61 0.20
N ASP A 255 4.85 -22.38 0.30
CA ASP A 255 6.06 -22.07 1.09
C ASP A 255 5.83 -22.27 2.60
N GLN A 256 4.61 -22.01 3.08
CA GLN A 256 4.25 -22.19 4.49
C GLN A 256 4.16 -23.69 4.87
N GLN A 257 3.67 -24.55 3.97
CA GLN A 257 3.64 -26.00 4.20
C GLN A 257 5.07 -26.58 4.31
N GLN A 258 6.04 -26.00 3.58
CA GLN A 258 7.45 -26.37 3.68
C GLN A 258 8.12 -25.80 4.94
N GLN A 259 7.82 -24.57 5.35
CA GLN A 259 8.31 -23.98 6.61
C GLN A 259 7.82 -24.76 7.85
N GLN A 260 6.58 -25.28 7.83
CA GLN A 260 6.08 -26.14 8.90
C GLN A 260 6.79 -27.51 8.96
N GLN A 261 7.21 -28.04 7.81
CA GLN A 261 7.94 -29.32 7.74
C GLN A 261 9.44 -29.18 8.06
N ASN A 262 10.02 -27.98 7.94
CA ASN A 262 11.42 -27.69 8.28
C ASN A 262 11.55 -26.33 9.00
N PRO A 263 11.28 -26.27 10.32
CA PRO A 263 11.31 -25.03 11.10
C PRO A 263 12.72 -24.46 11.37
N GLY A 264 13.76 -24.98 10.71
CA GLY A 264 15.16 -24.64 10.97
C GLY A 264 15.92 -24.20 9.71
N PHE A 265 15.74 -22.93 9.31
CA PHE A 265 16.72 -22.13 8.57
C PHE A 265 16.51 -20.64 8.84
#